data_AF-A0A166R7L4-F1
#
_entry.id   AF-A0A166R7L4-F1
#
_cell.length_a   1.000
_cell.length_b   1.000
_cell.length_c   1.000
_cell.angle_alpha   90.00
_cell.angle_beta   90.00
_cell.angle_gamma   90.00
#
_symmetry.space_group_name_H-M   'P 1'
#
loop_
_entity.id
_entity.type
_entity.pdbx_description
1 polymer ?
#
loop_
_entity_poly.entity_id
_entity_poly.type
_entity_poly.pdbx_seq_one_letter_code
_entity_poly.pdbx_strand_id
1 'polypeptide(L)'
;MNKSRSDTDLHVARYEYESGWVVAVDLLELAIDTEYVTVDYLEEEAVIGIDTPTLKTEIDLTLPEQEAEHRFNNGVLVIKNVT
;
A
#
# COMPACT_ATOMS: atom_id res chain seq x y z
N MET A 1 3.11 -6.16 25.52
CA MET A 1 3.79 -6.55 24.27
C MET A 1 2.75 -6.43 23.17
N ASN A 2 2.63 -5.24 22.56
CA ASN A 2 1.67 -5.01 21.50
C ASN A 2 2.26 -5.60 20.23
N LYS A 3 1.75 -6.75 19.81
CA LYS A 3 1.95 -7.19 18.43
C LYS A 3 1.17 -6.21 17.55
N SER A 4 1.87 -5.40 16.76
CA SER A 4 1.25 -4.75 15.60
C SER A 4 0.56 -5.86 14.81
N ARG A 5 -0.75 -5.74 14.59
CA ARG A 5 -1.50 -6.66 13.74
C ARG A 5 -1.22 -6.25 12.29
N SER A 6 0.00 -6.52 11.82
CA SER A 6 0.36 -6.43 10.40
C SER A 6 0.07 -7.76 9.69
N ASP A 7 -1.04 -8.43 10.04
CA ASP A 7 -1.37 -9.79 9.59
C ASP A 7 -2.56 -9.77 8.60
N THR A 8 -2.73 -8.66 7.89
CA THR A 8 -3.52 -8.69 6.66
C THR A 8 -2.60 -9.35 5.62
N ASP A 9 -2.88 -10.60 5.26
CA ASP A 9 -2.17 -11.43 4.25
C ASP A 9 -2.30 -10.83 2.83
N LEU A 10 -2.13 -9.52 2.66
CA LEU A 10 -2.19 -8.88 1.37
C LEU A 10 -0.98 -9.31 0.54
N HIS A 11 -1.25 -9.68 -0.70
CA HIS A 11 -0.19 -9.98 -1.63
C HIS A 11 0.52 -8.68 -2.04
N VAL A 12 1.80 -8.57 -1.65
CA VAL A 12 2.67 -7.45 -2.01
C VAL A 12 3.76 -7.93 -2.96
N ALA A 13 3.86 -7.31 -4.12
CA ALA A 13 4.92 -7.53 -5.08
C ALA A 13 5.81 -6.30 -5.21
N ARG A 14 7.13 -6.49 -5.24
CA ARG A 14 8.14 -5.42 -5.36
C ARG A 14 9.04 -5.67 -6.56
N TYR A 15 9.25 -4.62 -7.35
CA TYR A 15 10.08 -4.63 -8.54
C TYR A 15 11.02 -3.43 -8.51
N GLU A 16 12.31 -3.67 -8.67
CA GLU A 16 13.34 -2.62 -8.73
C GLU A 16 14.07 -2.70 -10.07
N TYR A 17 14.28 -1.55 -10.66
CA TYR A 17 14.92 -1.35 -11.96
C TYR A 17 15.98 -0.24 -11.82
N GLU A 18 16.90 -0.13 -12.78
CA GLU A 18 17.86 0.98 -12.80
C GLU A 18 17.17 2.36 -12.89
N SER A 19 15.96 2.41 -13.43
CA SER A 19 15.17 3.63 -13.61
C SER A 19 14.21 3.94 -12.47
N GLY A 20 14.17 3.12 -11.42
CA GLY A 20 13.24 3.29 -10.30
C GLY A 20 12.61 2.00 -9.81
N TRP A 21 11.53 2.11 -9.06
CA TRP A 21 10.92 0.98 -8.36
C TRP A 21 9.40 1.03 -8.39
N VAL A 22 8.78 -0.14 -8.21
CA VAL A 22 7.33 -0.31 -8.12
C VAL A 22 7.01 -1.30 -6.99
N VAL A 23 6.05 -0.92 -6.15
CA VAL A 23 5.39 -1.78 -5.16
C VAL A 23 3.93 -1.91 -5.57
N ALA A 24 3.42 -3.13 -5.70
CA ALA A 24 2.04 -3.43 -6.01
C ALA A 24 1.40 -4.21 -4.86
N VAL A 25 0.23 -3.75 -4.40
CA VAL A 25 -0.52 -4.36 -3.31
C VAL A 25 -1.87 -4.82 -3.87
N ASP A 26 -2.14 -6.11 -3.79
CA ASP A 26 -3.43 -6.65 -4.18
C ASP A 26 -4.46 -6.39 -3.07
N LEU A 27 -5.47 -5.58 -3.38
CA LEU A 27 -6.61 -5.29 -2.51
C LEU A 27 -7.90 -5.96 -3.01
N LEU A 28 -7.85 -6.74 -4.09
CA LEU A 28 -9.04 -7.36 -4.70
C LEU A 28 -9.74 -8.32 -3.74
N GLU A 29 -8.98 -9.07 -2.94
CA GLU A 29 -9.57 -10.02 -1.98
C GLU A 29 -10.42 -9.33 -0.92
N LEU A 30 -10.18 -8.04 -0.67
CA LEU A 30 -10.97 -7.27 0.30
C LEU A 30 -12.29 -6.78 -0.30
N ALA A 31 -12.43 -6.76 -1.63
CA ALA A 31 -13.60 -6.22 -2.34
C ALA A 31 -13.98 -4.79 -1.86
N ILE A 32 -12.98 -3.93 -1.70
CA ILE A 32 -13.13 -2.57 -1.17
C ILE A 32 -13.03 -1.55 -2.29
N ASP A 33 -13.94 -0.57 -2.29
CA ASP A 33 -13.86 0.60 -3.16
C ASP A 33 -12.72 1.53 -2.72
N THR A 34 -12.01 2.09 -3.68
CA THR A 34 -10.82 2.92 -3.43
C THR A 34 -11.12 4.18 -2.61
N GLU A 35 -12.38 4.59 -2.52
CA GLU A 35 -12.81 5.71 -1.67
C GLU A 35 -12.61 5.44 -0.16
N TYR A 36 -12.54 4.17 0.24
CA TYR A 36 -12.27 3.76 1.61
C TYR A 36 -10.78 3.53 1.90
N VAL A 37 -9.91 3.77 0.90
CA VAL A 37 -8.47 3.55 1.01
C VAL A 37 -7.74 4.88 1.01
N THR A 38 -6.94 5.11 2.04
CA THR A 38 -6.00 6.23 2.12
C THR A 38 -4.58 5.71 2.00
N VAL A 39 -3.70 6.49 1.40
CA VAL A 39 -2.27 6.18 1.31
C VAL A 39 -1.51 7.42 1.72
N ASP A 40 -0.85 7.34 2.86
CA ASP A 40 0.03 8.38 3.38
C ASP A 40 1.49 7.95 3.21
N TYR A 41 2.35 8.90 2.86
CA TYR A 41 3.79 8.67 2.73
C TYR A 41 4.51 9.30 3.91
N LEU A 42 5.23 8.48 4.67
CA LEU A 42 6.00 8.86 5.83
C LEU A 42 7.45 8.42 5.62
N GLU A 43 8.29 9.32 5.13
CA GLU A 43 9.68 9.00 4.78
C GLU A 43 9.75 7.79 3.83
N GLU A 44 10.34 6.68 4.26
CA GLU A 44 10.48 5.43 3.49
C GLU A 44 9.33 4.46 3.76
N GLU A 45 8.18 4.93 4.24
CA GLU A 45 7.00 4.10 4.51
C GLU A 45 5.76 4.62 3.77
N ALA A 46 5.00 3.70 3.18
CA ALA A 46 3.61 3.94 2.78
C ALA A 46 2.70 3.31 3.82
N VAL A 47 1.83 4.14 4.41
CA VAL A 47 0.79 3.71 5.34
C VAL A 47 -0.53 3.63 4.56
N ILE A 48 -1.07 2.43 4.42
CA ILE A 48 -2.32 2.18 3.72
C ILE A 48 -3.42 2.02 4.76
N GLY A 49 -4.25 3.05 4.88
CA GLY A 49 -5.44 3.03 5.71
C GLY A 49 -6.62 2.45 4.94
N ILE A 50 -7.34 1.52 5.57
CA ILE A 50 -8.61 0.99 5.07
C ILE A 50 -9.67 1.29 6.13
N ASP A 51 -10.64 2.13 5.79
CA ASP A 51 -11.77 2.47 6.66
C ASP A 51 -13.11 2.25 5.96
N THR A 52 -13.63 1.04 6.09
CA THR A 52 -14.99 0.66 5.64
C THR A 52 -15.93 0.54 6.85
N PRO A 53 -17.25 0.47 6.64
CA PRO A 53 -18.20 0.22 7.73
C PRO A 53 -17.96 -1.08 8.51
N THR A 54 -17.30 -2.07 7.91
CA THR A 54 -17.12 -3.43 8.48
C THR A 54 -15.68 -3.80 8.79
N LEU A 55 -14.71 -3.07 8.23
CA LEU A 55 -13.28 -3.31 8.40
C LEU A 55 -12.55 -1.98 8.55
N LYS A 56 -11.79 -1.85 9.64
CA LYS A 56 -10.83 -0.78 9.87
C LYS A 56 -9.47 -1.41 10.11
N THR A 57 -8.51 -1.16 9.22
CA THR A 57 -7.16 -1.70 9.32
C THR A 57 -6.15 -0.76 8.68
N GLU A 58 -4.88 -0.97 9.03
CA GLU A 58 -3.74 -0.21 8.56
C GLU A 58 -2.67 -1.22 8.12
N ILE A 59 -2.04 -0.96 6.97
CA ILE A 59 -0.91 -1.74 6.47
C ILE A 59 0.26 -0.80 6.22
N ASP A 60 1.36 -1.06 6.91
CA ASP A 60 2.62 -0.35 6.74
C ASP A 60 3.51 -1.07 5.73
N LEU A 61 4.01 -0.34 4.74
CA LEU A 61 4.91 -0.86 3.71
C LEU A 61 6.19 -0.06 3.65
N THR A 62 7.33 -0.71 3.87
CA THR A 62 8.64 -0.12 3.63
C THR A 62 8.89 0.05 2.13
N LEU A 63 9.12 1.28 1.71
CA LEU A 63 9.46 1.71 0.37
C LEU A 63 10.98 1.74 0.18
N PRO A 64 11.46 1.62 -1.06
CA PRO A 64 12.89 1.80 -1.36
C PRO A 64 13.40 3.23 -1.16
N GLU A 65 12.56 4.26 -1.39
CA GLU A 65 12.93 5.70 -1.32
C GLU A 65 11.71 6.59 -0.98
N GLN A 66 11.93 7.88 -0.64
CA GLN A 66 10.92 8.78 -0.07
C GLN A 66 9.94 9.43 -1.07
N GLU A 67 10.34 9.67 -2.32
CA GLU A 67 9.47 10.34 -3.30
C GLU A 67 8.64 9.32 -4.07
N ALA A 68 7.37 9.13 -3.66
CA ALA A 68 6.47 8.16 -4.27
C ALA A 68 5.13 8.76 -4.73
N GLU A 69 4.57 8.19 -5.79
CA GLU A 69 3.18 8.39 -6.19
C GLU A 69 2.42 7.06 -6.19
N HIS A 70 1.11 7.11 -5.95
CA HIS A 70 0.26 5.94 -6.07
C HIS A 70 -0.83 6.10 -7.12
N ARG A 71 -1.28 4.97 -7.67
CA ARG A 71 -2.51 4.85 -8.47
C ARG A 71 -3.22 3.56 -8.13
N PHE A 72 -4.54 3.58 -8.21
CA PHE A 72 -5.35 2.37 -8.15
C PHE A 72 -5.65 1.87 -9.56
N ASN A 73 -5.49 0.58 -9.79
CA ASN A 73 -5.82 -0.06 -11.06
C ASN A 73 -6.45 -1.43 -10.81
N ASN A 74 -7.76 -1.55 -11.04
CA ASN A 74 -8.52 -2.80 -10.92
C ASN A 74 -8.26 -3.54 -9.59
N GLY A 75 -8.39 -2.83 -8.46
CA GLY A 75 -8.18 -3.39 -7.12
C GLY A 75 -6.73 -3.62 -6.71
N VAL A 76 -5.76 -3.20 -7.54
CA VAL A 76 -4.35 -3.16 -7.17
C VAL A 76 -3.94 -1.72 -6.86
N LEU A 77 -3.36 -1.51 -5.68
CA LEU A 77 -2.66 -0.27 -5.35
C LEU A 77 -1.23 -0.37 -5.88
N VAL A 78 -0.87 0.51 -6.80
CA VAL A 78 0.46 0.61 -7.38
C VAL A 78 1.14 1.85 -6.84
N ILE A 79 2.25 1.67 -6.14
CA ILE A 79 3.13 2.71 -5.61
C ILE A 79 4.45 2.64 -6.40
N LYS A 80 4.99 3.79 -6.81
CA LYS A 80 6.29 3.86 -7.51
C LYS A 80 6.98 5.17 -7.18
N ASN A 81 8.29 5.26 -7.45
CA ASN A 81 8.98 6.53 -7.31
C ASN A 81 8.45 7.60 -8.27
N VAL A 82 8.47 8.85 -7.81
CA VAL A 82 8.32 10.02 -8.68
C VAL A 82 9.64 10.18 -9.46
N THR A 83 9.53 10.36 -10.76
CA THR A 83 10.69 10.57 -11.65
C THR A 83 10.76 12.03 -12.08
#